data_AF-A0A804LLJ9-F1
#
_entry.id   AF-A0A804LLJ9-F1
#
_cell.length_a   1.000
_cell.length_b   1.000
_cell.length_c   1.000
_cell.angle_alpha   90.00
_cell.angle_beta   90.00
_cell.angle_gamma   90.00
#
_symmetry.space_group_name_H-M   'P 1'
#
loop_
_entity.id
_entity.type
_entity.pdbx_description
1 polymer ?
#
loop_
_entity_poly.entity_id
_entity_poly.type
_entity_poly.pdbx_seq_one_letter_code
_entity_poly.pdbx_strand_id
1 'polypeptide(L)'
;MTGEGYQAVVDGLFVRRRLVYSRGSIKNQLTVLKSIHGFWRYLQSHTGLGRRPDGSIDADSEHWATHTEKKPYLKKLLYAPPANEDLLDELWRGYTVDGSTAFVPGDDYGDNAGQDAGIEDEEEGFQ
;
A
#
# COMPACT_ATOMS: atom_id res chain seq x y z
N MET A 1 -9.81 -0.01 2.95
CA MET A 1 -9.44 -0.95 4.03
C MET A 1 -9.83 -0.28 5.33
N THR A 2 -10.68 -0.93 6.11
CA THR A 2 -11.19 -0.43 7.40
C THR A 2 -10.12 -0.57 8.49
N GLY A 3 -10.34 0.09 9.64
CA GLY A 3 -9.45 -0.05 10.80
C GLY A 3 -9.26 -1.50 11.26
N GLU A 4 -10.32 -2.30 11.16
CA GLU A 4 -10.36 -3.74 11.44
C GLU A 4 -9.52 -4.53 10.45
N GLY A 5 -9.63 -4.24 9.15
CA GLY A 5 -8.81 -4.89 8.13
C GLY A 5 -7.31 -4.71 8.40
N TYR A 6 -6.88 -3.53 8.84
CA TYR A 6 -5.49 -3.31 9.23
C TYR A 6 -5.10 -4.10 10.49
N GLN A 7 -6.02 -4.26 11.45
CA GLN A 7 -5.77 -5.03 12.66
C GLN A 7 -5.58 -6.52 12.34
N ALA A 8 -6.42 -7.10 11.48
CA ALA A 8 -6.27 -8.49 11.04
C ALA A 8 -4.90 -8.76 10.38
N VAL A 9 -4.38 -7.79 9.61
CA VAL A 9 -3.02 -7.89 9.04
C VAL A 9 -1.94 -7.84 10.11
N VAL A 10 -2.08 -6.96 11.11
CA VAL A 10 -1.14 -6.88 12.25
C VAL A 10 -1.11 -8.20 13.01
N ASP A 11 -2.28 -8.76 13.33
CA ASP A 11 -2.41 -10.00 14.10
C ASP A 11 -1.84 -11.19 13.30
N GLY A 12 -2.15 -11.28 12.00
CA GLY A 12 -1.58 -12.29 11.11
C GLY A 12 -0.05 -12.21 11.00
N LEU A 13 0.52 -11.01 10.95
CA LEU A 13 1.98 -10.81 10.95
C LEU A 13 2.61 -11.19 12.29
N PHE A 14 1.95 -10.89 13.40
CA PHE A 14 2.42 -11.26 14.73
C PHE A 14 2.40 -12.79 14.94
N VAL A 15 1.32 -13.46 14.52
CA VAL A 15 1.22 -14.93 14.62
C VAL A 15 2.27 -15.63 13.77
N ARG A 16 2.48 -15.18 12.52
CA ARG A 16 3.40 -15.85 11.58
C ARG A 16 4.87 -15.54 11.82
N ARG A 17 5.20 -14.31 12.22
CA ARG A 17 6.59 -13.82 12.27
C ARG A 17 6.99 -13.20 13.60
N ARG A 18 6.09 -13.11 14.58
CA ARG A 18 6.30 -12.38 15.86
C ARG A 18 6.73 -10.93 15.68
N LEU A 19 6.38 -10.34 14.53
CA LEU A 19 6.65 -8.93 14.24
C LEU A 19 5.52 -8.07 14.80
N VAL A 20 5.88 -7.09 15.63
CA VAL A 20 4.93 -6.14 16.21
C VAL A 20 4.89 -4.90 15.32
N TYR A 21 3.78 -4.71 14.62
CA TYR A 21 3.50 -3.51 13.83
C TYR A 21 2.32 -2.75 14.41
N SER A 22 2.32 -1.43 14.25
CA SER A 22 1.12 -0.63 14.48
C SER A 22 0.26 -0.59 13.22
N ARG A 23 -1.05 -0.37 13.37
CA ARG A 23 -1.98 -0.15 12.25
C ARG A 23 -1.50 0.96 11.32
N GLY A 24 -0.98 2.05 11.89
CA GLY A 24 -0.40 3.17 11.14
C GLY A 24 0.81 2.76 10.30
N SER A 25 1.72 1.96 10.86
CA SER A 25 2.88 1.44 10.12
C SER A 25 2.47 0.55 8.96
N ILE A 26 1.50 -0.35 9.16
CA ILE A 26 0.96 -1.20 8.09
C ILE A 26 0.30 -0.36 6.99
N LYS A 27 -0.55 0.62 7.37
CA LYS A 27 -1.18 1.53 6.41
C LYS A 27 -0.15 2.28 5.58
N ASN A 28 0.90 2.81 6.21
CA ASN A 28 1.98 3.52 5.52
C ASN A 28 2.75 2.59 4.58
N GLN A 29 3.08 1.37 5.02
CA GLN A 29 3.76 0.38 4.17
C GLN A 29 2.90 0.00 2.96
N LEU A 30 1.63 -0.36 3.14
CA LEU A 30 0.72 -0.65 2.04
C LEU A 30 0.59 0.51 1.05
N THR A 31 0.57 1.75 1.56
CA THR A 31 0.52 2.96 0.73
C THR A 31 1.78 3.10 -0.12
N VAL A 32 2.96 2.88 0.48
CA VAL A 32 4.25 2.91 -0.23
C VAL A 32 4.31 1.79 -1.27
N LEU A 33 3.95 0.55 -0.92
CA LEU A 33 3.97 -0.57 -1.87
C LEU A 33 3.00 -0.30 -3.05
N LYS A 34 1.79 0.19 -2.77
CA LYS A 34 0.83 0.55 -3.81
C LYS A 34 1.37 1.64 -4.73
N SER A 35 2.07 2.64 -4.19
CA SER A 35 2.69 3.69 -5.02
C SER A 35 3.87 3.15 -5.84
N ILE A 36 4.65 2.21 -5.31
CA ILE A 36 5.75 1.55 -6.03
C ILE A 36 5.19 0.75 -7.20
N HIS A 37 4.20 -0.10 -6.93
CA HIS A 37 3.54 -0.94 -7.94
C HIS A 37 2.87 -0.09 -9.03
N GLY A 38 2.08 0.92 -8.65
CA GLY A 38 1.42 1.80 -9.60
C GLY A 38 2.40 2.57 -10.49
N PHE A 39 3.49 3.09 -9.91
CA PHE A 39 4.52 3.77 -10.70
C PHE A 39 5.26 2.80 -11.62
N TRP A 40 5.55 1.59 -11.16
CA TRP A 40 6.17 0.56 -11.97
C TRP A 40 5.32 0.17 -13.18
N ARG A 41 4.00 -0.02 -13.01
CA ARG A 41 3.06 -0.28 -14.11
C ARG A 41 2.94 0.91 -15.07
N TYR A 42 3.01 2.13 -14.55
CA TYR A 42 3.06 3.34 -15.37
C TYR A 42 4.31 3.37 -16.26
N LEU A 43 5.48 3.06 -15.71
CA LEU A 43 6.73 2.97 -16.47
C LEU A 43 6.63 1.87 -17.56
N GLN A 44 6.05 0.72 -17.24
CA GLN A 44 5.86 -0.36 -18.23
C GLN A 44 4.93 0.01 -19.41
N SER A 45 3.99 0.94 -19.22
CA SER A 45 2.92 1.23 -20.19
C SER A 45 3.10 2.54 -20.95
N HIS A 46 3.50 3.60 -20.25
CA HIS A 46 3.54 4.96 -20.81
C HIS A 46 4.90 5.34 -21.34
N THR A 47 5.96 4.85 -20.71
CA THR A 47 7.28 5.18 -21.17
C THR A 47 7.62 4.19 -22.28
N GLY A 48 7.60 4.64 -23.53
CA GLY A 48 8.28 3.93 -24.63
C GLY A 48 9.79 3.73 -24.38
N LEU A 49 10.27 4.20 -23.22
CA LEU A 49 11.50 3.85 -22.53
C LEU A 49 11.47 2.34 -22.27
N GLY A 50 11.99 1.60 -23.23
CA GLY A 50 12.08 0.14 -23.16
C GLY A 50 12.79 -0.31 -21.89
N ARG A 51 12.68 -1.61 -21.62
CA ARG A 51 13.56 -2.26 -20.65
C ARG A 51 14.94 -2.40 -21.26
N ARG A 52 15.96 -1.96 -20.53
CA ARG A 52 17.32 -2.42 -20.80
C ARG A 52 17.40 -3.94 -20.57
N PRO A 53 18.38 -4.63 -21.16
CA PRO A 53 18.54 -6.07 -20.98
C PRO A 53 18.70 -6.52 -19.52
N ASP A 54 19.13 -5.61 -18.64
CA ASP A 54 19.26 -5.81 -17.19
C ASP A 54 17.93 -5.64 -16.42
N GLY A 55 16.84 -5.25 -17.10
CA GLY A 55 15.54 -4.98 -16.51
C GLY A 55 15.38 -3.56 -15.94
N SER A 56 16.41 -2.71 -16.04
CA SER A 56 16.32 -1.29 -15.67
C SER A 56 15.54 -0.50 -16.72
N ILE A 57 14.99 0.64 -16.29
CA ILE A 57 14.17 1.50 -17.15
C ILE A 57 15.07 2.56 -17.80
N ASP A 58 15.03 2.64 -19.12
CA ASP A 58 15.82 3.61 -19.88
C ASP A 58 15.16 4.99 -19.89
N ALA A 59 15.03 5.65 -18.74
CA ALA A 59 14.38 6.95 -18.61
C ALA A 59 15.34 8.10 -18.29
N ASP A 60 15.08 9.28 -18.85
CA ASP A 60 15.88 10.48 -18.64
C ASP A 60 15.91 10.91 -17.16
N SER A 61 16.99 11.57 -16.75
CA SER A 61 17.15 12.06 -15.37
C SER A 61 16.04 13.05 -14.97
N GLU A 62 15.57 13.87 -15.91
CA GLU A 62 14.45 14.79 -15.71
C GLU A 62 13.15 14.04 -15.40
N HIS A 63 12.87 12.95 -16.15
CA HIS A 63 11.72 12.09 -15.89
C HIS A 63 11.74 11.56 -14.45
N TRP A 64 12.89 11.07 -13.98
CA TRP A 64 13.03 10.61 -12.60
C TRP A 64 12.93 11.74 -11.59
N ALA A 65 13.47 12.93 -11.88
CA ALA A 65 13.37 14.08 -10.98
C ALA A 65 11.90 14.45 -10.72
N THR A 66 11.10 14.59 -11.78
CA THR A 66 9.67 14.95 -11.69
C THR A 66 8.87 13.89 -10.92
N HIS A 67 9.11 12.61 -11.15
CA HIS A 67 8.30 11.54 -10.51
C HIS A 67 8.79 11.16 -9.11
N THR A 68 10.05 11.43 -8.75
CA THR A 68 10.63 11.03 -7.46
C THR A 68 10.75 12.17 -6.45
N GLU A 69 10.53 13.43 -6.84
CA GLU A 69 10.67 14.61 -5.98
C GLU A 69 9.96 14.45 -4.63
N LYS A 70 8.68 14.06 -4.64
CA LYS A 70 7.87 13.85 -3.44
C LYS A 70 7.93 12.43 -2.88
N LYS A 71 8.58 11.52 -3.59
CA LYS A 71 8.53 10.06 -3.34
C LYS A 71 9.92 9.44 -3.51
N PRO A 72 10.85 9.68 -2.57
CA PRO A 72 12.23 9.22 -2.70
C PRO A 72 12.35 7.69 -2.75
N TYR A 73 11.40 6.95 -2.17
CA TYR A 73 11.39 5.49 -2.22
C TYR A 73 11.21 4.92 -3.64
N LEU A 74 10.69 5.70 -4.59
CA LEU A 74 10.58 5.30 -6.00
C LEU A 74 11.94 5.27 -6.71
N LYS A 75 12.96 5.96 -6.19
CA LYS A 75 14.33 5.92 -6.76
C LYS A 75 14.94 4.53 -6.75
N LYS A 76 14.43 3.62 -5.89
CA LYS A 76 14.85 2.21 -5.88
C LYS A 76 14.54 1.50 -7.20
N LEU A 77 13.52 1.95 -7.93
CA LEU A 77 13.11 1.39 -9.22
C LEU A 77 14.04 1.77 -10.38
N LEU A 78 14.96 2.72 -10.18
CA LEU A 78 15.94 3.11 -11.18
C LEU A 78 16.89 1.95 -11.51
N TYR A 79 17.26 1.16 -10.50
CA TYR A 79 18.29 0.13 -10.62
C TYR A 79 17.73 -1.28 -10.76
N ALA A 80 16.52 -1.53 -10.27
CA ALA A 80 15.95 -2.86 -10.24
C ALA A 80 14.41 -2.82 -10.23
N PRO A 81 13.75 -3.88 -10.75
CA PRO A 81 12.32 -4.09 -10.57
C PRO A 81 11.94 -4.17 -9.09
N PRO A 82 10.67 -3.89 -8.73
CA PRO A 82 10.21 -4.03 -7.36
C PRO A 82 10.30 -5.49 -6.91
N ALA A 83 10.69 -5.68 -5.65
CA ALA A 83 10.75 -7.02 -5.06
C ALA A 83 9.35 -7.65 -5.02
N ASN A 84 9.26 -8.92 -5.43
CA ASN A 84 8.02 -9.69 -5.51
C ASN A 84 6.97 -9.06 -6.44
N GLU A 85 7.39 -8.60 -7.62
CA GLU A 85 6.51 -7.99 -8.64
C GLU A 85 5.22 -8.79 -8.87
N ASP A 86 5.33 -10.11 -8.93
CA ASP A 86 4.23 -11.08 -9.06
C ASP A 86 3.21 -10.99 -7.92
N LEU A 87 3.67 -10.90 -6.67
CA LEU A 87 2.79 -10.76 -5.51
C LEU A 87 2.17 -9.36 -5.42
N LEU A 88 2.87 -8.33 -5.88
CA LEU A 88 2.30 -6.98 -5.96
C LEU A 88 1.19 -6.95 -7.03
N ASP A 89 1.43 -7.57 -8.18
CA ASP A 89 0.41 -7.72 -9.23
C ASP A 89 -0.80 -8.51 -8.75
N GLU A 90 -0.62 -9.55 -7.93
CA GLU A 90 -1.74 -10.28 -7.33
C GLU A 90 -2.51 -9.40 -6.33
N LEU A 91 -1.81 -8.68 -5.46
CA LEU A 91 -2.41 -7.86 -4.40
C LEU A 91 -3.22 -6.67 -4.93
N TRP A 92 -2.80 -6.06 -6.04
CA TRP A 92 -3.52 -4.96 -6.69
C TRP A 92 -4.12 -5.33 -8.04
N ARG A 93 -4.19 -6.62 -8.37
CA ARG A 93 -5.04 -7.08 -9.47
C ARG A 93 -6.46 -6.64 -9.15
N GLY A 94 -7.16 -6.07 -10.13
CA GLY A 94 -8.52 -5.54 -9.98
C GLY A 94 -9.59 -6.55 -9.56
N TYR A 95 -9.23 -7.72 -9.03
CA TYR A 95 -10.13 -8.55 -8.26
C TYR A 95 -10.50 -7.80 -6.99
N THR A 96 -11.73 -7.28 -6.97
CA THR A 96 -12.35 -6.86 -5.72
C THR A 96 -12.58 -8.13 -4.91
N VAL A 97 -11.74 -8.37 -3.91
CA VAL A 97 -12.09 -9.30 -2.82
C VAL A 97 -13.18 -8.56 -2.05
N ASP A 98 -14.43 -8.84 -2.38
CA ASP A 98 -15.61 -8.27 -1.72
C ASP A 98 -15.74 -8.71 -0.25
N GLY A 99 -14.83 -9.55 0.24
CA GLY A 99 -14.85 -10.10 1.58
C GLY A 99 -16.04 -11.02 1.84
N SER A 100 -16.91 -11.25 0.85
CA SER A 100 -18.14 -12.04 1.03
C SER A 100 -17.84 -13.50 1.35
N THR A 101 -16.65 -13.97 0.98
CA THR A 101 -16.16 -15.31 1.29
C THR A 101 -15.05 -15.34 2.35
N ALA A 102 -14.67 -14.21 2.95
CA ALA A 102 -13.63 -14.18 3.97
C ALA A 102 -14.21 -14.77 5.28
N PHE A 103 -13.79 -15.99 5.62
CA PHE A 103 -14.16 -16.67 6.86
C PHE A 103 -12.97 -16.65 7.82
N VAL A 104 -13.11 -15.95 8.94
CA VAL A 104 -12.16 -16.03 10.06
C VAL A 104 -12.80 -16.94 11.11
N PRO A 105 -12.21 -18.10 11.43
CA PRO A 105 -12.71 -18.94 12.51
C PRO A 105 -12.63 -18.18 13.84
N GLY A 106 -13.79 -17.88 14.42
CA GLY A 106 -13.90 -17.06 15.63
C GLY A 106 -14.17 -15.57 15.40
N ASP A 107 -14.46 -15.14 14.16
CA ASP A 107 -14.98 -13.79 13.90
C ASP A 107 -16.46 -13.71 14.33
N ASP A 108 -16.70 -13.21 15.52
CA ASP A 108 -17.97 -12.66 15.98
C ASP A 108 -18.01 -11.13 15.81
N TYR A 109 -17.25 -10.57 14.85
CA TYR A 109 -17.10 -9.13 14.55
C TYR A 109 -18.36 -8.45 13.98
N GLY A 110 -19.56 -8.91 14.33
CA GLY A 110 -20.84 -8.34 13.91
C GLY A 110 -21.44 -7.30 14.86
N ASP A 111 -20.86 -7.05 16.04
CA ASP A 111 -21.61 -6.40 17.13
C ASP A 111 -21.03 -5.08 17.67
N ASN A 112 -20.43 -4.25 16.81
CA ASN A 112 -20.04 -2.87 17.14
C ASN A 112 -20.76 -1.80 16.30
N ALA A 113 -22.04 -2.04 15.99
CA ALA A 113 -22.95 -0.98 15.56
C ALA A 113 -23.30 -0.06 16.75
N GLY A 114 -22.35 0.76 17.21
CA GLY A 114 -22.62 1.65 18.36
C GLY A 114 -21.60 2.72 18.74
N GLN A 115 -20.49 2.88 18.01
CA GLN A 115 -19.50 3.93 18.35
C GLN A 115 -19.08 4.75 17.13
N ASP A 116 -20.08 5.33 16.44
CA ASP A 116 -19.89 6.58 15.69
C ASP A 116 -20.29 7.73 16.61
N ALA A 117 -19.57 7.89 17.72
CA ALA A 117 -19.63 9.11 18.50
C ALA A 117 -18.74 10.11 17.76
N GLY A 118 -19.38 10.88 16.87
CA GLY A 118 -18.77 12.03 16.20
C GLY A 118 -18.03 12.87 17.23
N ILE A 119 -16.73 13.00 17.03
CA ILE A 119 -15.91 13.98 17.72
C ILE A 119 -16.43 15.34 17.22
N GLU A 120 -17.24 15.98 18.04
CA GLU A 120 -17.66 17.37 17.84
C GLU A 120 -16.40 18.23 17.84
N ASP A 121 -16.15 18.90 16.72
CA ASP A 121 -15.11 19.90 16.55
C ASP A 121 -15.35 21.05 17.55
N GLU A 122 -14.76 20.96 18.74
CA GLU A 122 -14.58 22.08 19.65
C GLU A 122 -13.49 23.01 19.08
N GLU A 123 -13.82 23.79 18.06
CA GLU A 123 -13.09 25.03 17.74
C GLU A 123 -13.50 26.12 18.75
N GLU A 124 -12.89 26.13 19.93
CA GLU A 124 -12.92 27.30 20.82
C GLU A 124 -11.52 27.90 21.02
N GLY A 125 -11.34 29.12 20.48
CA GLY A 125 -10.61 30.17 21.19
C GLY A 125 -9.13 30.36 20.85
N PHE A 126 -8.83 30.92 19.67
CA PHE A 126 -7.67 31.81 19.54
C PHE A 126 -8.13 33.25 19.83
N GLN A 127 -7.62 33.81 20.94
CA GLN A 127 -7.69 35.24 21.27
C GLN A 127 -6.92 36.11 20.28
#